data_AF-A0A4R5PGH1-F1
#
_entry.id   AF-A0A4R5PGH1-F1
#
_cell.length_a   1.000
_cell.length_b   1.000
_cell.length_c   1.000
_cell.angle_alpha   90.00
_cell.angle_beta   90.00
_cell.angle_gamma   90.00
#
_symmetry.space_group_name_H-M   'P 1'
#
loop_
_entity.id
_entity.type
_entity.pdbx_description
1 polymer ?
#
loop_
_entity_poly.entity_id
_entity_poly.type
_entity_poly.pdbx_seq_one_letter_code
_entity_poly.pdbx_strand_id
1 'polypeptide(L)'
;MDGRLIDLSAWEPVTTGESGARVYRSPDHSRYAKTGGIDLAAERDRIEWLSSQQIPGPSGLEWSTAPGGPVLITSAVEGISADQLDADDLDRAWPAIADAVRRLHSLPTTCCPFSRDLAATVALARDVVARRAVNPDFLSDEDRGIPTQQLLSRVTAQLAERLAQEPGDLVVCHGDLCLPNIVISPEDFSVAGFIDLGRLGVADRHADLALLFANSRETWTEETRAISGQARFLDAYGTPADPERLAFYLRLDPLTWG
;
A
#
# COMPACT_ATOMS: atom_id res chain seq x y z
N MET A 1 9.02 -20.25 21.27
CA MET A 1 7.64 -19.81 21.06
C MET A 1 7.14 -19.29 22.41
N ASP A 2 7.37 -18.02 22.69
CA ASP A 2 6.87 -17.41 23.92
C ASP A 2 5.40 -17.05 23.68
N GLY A 3 4.51 -17.91 24.17
CA GLY A 3 3.05 -17.71 24.16
C GLY A 3 2.60 -16.61 25.14
N ARG A 4 3.34 -15.51 25.22
CA ARG A 4 3.06 -14.39 26.12
C ARG A 4 1.87 -13.61 25.58
N LEU A 5 0.84 -13.44 26.42
CA LEU A 5 -0.26 -12.54 26.12
C LEU A 5 0.26 -11.10 26.10
N ILE A 6 -0.06 -10.39 25.03
CA ILE A 6 0.19 -8.95 24.92
C ILE A 6 -1.05 -8.24 25.47
N ASP A 7 -0.88 -7.46 26.52
CA ASP A 7 -1.94 -6.64 27.09
C ASP A 7 -2.03 -5.30 26.34
N LEU A 8 -3.10 -5.14 25.57
CA LEU A 8 -3.41 -3.92 24.82
C LEU A 8 -4.44 -3.02 25.53
N SER A 9 -4.80 -3.30 26.79
CA SER A 9 -5.87 -2.59 27.51
C SER A 9 -5.61 -1.09 27.69
N ALA A 10 -4.34 -0.68 27.80
CA ALA A 10 -3.93 0.71 27.87
C ALA A 10 -3.70 1.37 26.51
N TRP A 11 -3.80 0.62 25.40
CA TRP A 11 -3.52 1.13 24.06
C TRP A 11 -4.76 1.79 23.45
N GLU A 12 -4.53 2.83 22.67
CA GLU A 12 -5.60 3.57 22.00
C GLU A 12 -5.94 2.91 20.66
N PRO A 13 -7.22 2.59 20.38
CA PRO A 13 -7.60 2.09 19.07
C PRO A 13 -7.41 3.19 18.01
N VAL A 14 -6.76 2.84 16.91
CA VAL A 14 -6.65 3.70 15.73
C VAL A 14 -7.86 3.40 14.85
N THR A 15 -8.70 4.40 14.62
CA THR A 15 -9.95 4.24 13.86
C THR A 15 -9.79 4.51 12.36
N THR A 16 -8.60 4.93 11.94
CA THR A 16 -8.24 5.12 10.54
C THR A 16 -7.63 3.83 10.01
N GLY A 17 -8.23 3.26 8.97
CA GLY A 17 -7.79 2.00 8.34
C GLY A 17 -8.97 1.11 7.98
N GLU A 18 -8.99 0.63 6.74
CA GLU A 18 -10.09 -0.18 6.19
C GLU A 18 -9.72 -1.66 6.00
N SER A 19 -8.53 -2.06 6.47
CA SER A 19 -8.18 -3.47 6.56
C SER A 19 -8.99 -4.11 7.70
N GLY A 20 -9.48 -5.34 7.52
CA GLY A 20 -10.20 -6.08 8.57
C GLY A 20 -9.39 -6.38 9.84
N ALA A 21 -8.22 -5.76 10.00
CA ALA A 21 -7.37 -5.76 11.17
C ALA A 21 -7.72 -4.58 12.10
N ARG A 22 -7.51 -4.79 13.40
CA ARG A 22 -7.60 -3.73 14.42
C ARG A 22 -6.20 -3.21 14.71
N VAL A 23 -6.02 -1.91 14.58
CA VAL A 23 -4.76 -1.22 14.86
C VAL A 23 -4.88 -0.46 16.18
N TYR A 24 -3.84 -0.51 16.99
CA TYR A 24 -3.73 0.19 18.27
C TYR A 24 -2.42 0.96 18.33
N ARG A 25 -2.41 2.10 19.01
CA ARG A 25 -1.21 2.90 19.28
C ARG A 25 -0.87 2.88 20.77
N SER A 26 0.41 2.77 21.11
CA SER A 26 0.86 2.78 22.50
C SER A 26 0.65 4.17 23.15
N PRO A 27 0.52 4.26 24.49
CA PRO A 27 0.34 5.55 25.19
C PRO A 27 1.45 6.58 24.97
N ASP A 28 2.67 6.12 24.73
CA ASP A 28 3.83 6.97 24.43
C ASP A 28 3.99 7.27 22.92
N HIS A 29 3.05 6.78 22.10
CA HIS A 29 3.01 6.90 20.65
C HIS A 29 4.22 6.31 19.90
N SER A 30 5.07 5.54 20.58
CA SER A 30 6.28 4.96 20.01
C SER A 30 6.06 3.65 19.25
N ARG A 31 4.88 3.04 19.37
CA ARG A 31 4.58 1.70 18.85
C ARG A 31 3.15 1.58 18.33
N TYR A 32 2.99 0.66 17.38
CA TYR A 32 1.70 0.22 16.89
C TYR A 32 1.53 -1.27 17.09
N ALA A 33 0.31 -1.71 17.40
CA ALA A 33 -0.05 -3.11 17.49
C ALA A 33 -1.18 -3.40 16.50
N LYS A 34 -1.00 -4.39 15.63
CA LYS A 34 -2.03 -4.90 14.72
C LYS A 34 -2.53 -6.23 15.26
N THR A 35 -3.85 -6.42 15.30
CA THR A 35 -4.51 -7.67 15.73
C THR A 35 -5.68 -8.00 14.84
N GLY A 36 -5.91 -9.29 14.58
CA GLY A 36 -6.92 -9.68 13.60
C GLY A 36 -6.53 -9.24 12.18
N GLY A 37 -7.23 -9.75 11.17
CA GLY A 37 -6.81 -9.62 9.78
C GLY A 37 -6.20 -10.91 9.23
N ILE A 38 -6.29 -11.06 7.91
CA ILE A 38 -5.74 -12.21 7.19
C ILE A 38 -4.21 -12.01 7.10
N ASP A 39 -3.46 -13.05 7.46
CA ASP A 39 -2.02 -13.18 7.19
C ASP A 39 -1.09 -12.14 7.85
N LEU A 40 -1.36 -11.77 9.10
CA LEU A 40 -0.50 -10.89 9.92
C LEU A 40 0.97 -11.36 10.02
N ALA A 41 1.19 -12.68 9.94
CA ALA A 41 2.52 -13.27 9.95
C ALA A 41 3.30 -12.90 8.68
N ALA A 42 2.65 -12.90 7.52
CA ALA A 42 3.32 -12.52 6.29
C ALA A 42 3.53 -10.99 6.21
N GLU A 43 2.73 -10.16 6.88
CA GLU A 43 3.05 -8.74 7.06
C GLU A 43 4.30 -8.55 7.93
N ARG A 44 4.41 -9.27 9.05
CA ARG A 44 5.63 -9.27 9.87
C ARG A 44 6.86 -9.61 9.03
N ASP A 45 6.80 -10.69 8.24
CA ASP A 45 7.93 -11.14 7.42
C ASP A 45 8.34 -10.07 6.39
N ARG A 46 7.37 -9.35 5.81
CA ARG A 46 7.62 -8.23 4.89
C ARG A 46 8.29 -7.05 5.57
N ILE A 47 7.85 -6.69 6.78
CA ILE A 47 8.47 -5.63 7.60
C ILE A 47 9.93 -6.00 7.94
N GLU A 48 10.15 -7.22 8.43
CA GLU A 48 11.49 -7.71 8.75
C GLU A 48 12.40 -7.69 7.51
N TRP A 49 11.92 -8.19 6.37
CA TRP A 49 12.67 -8.17 5.13
C TRP A 49 12.97 -6.74 4.68
N LEU A 50 11.99 -5.84 4.62
CA LEU A 50 12.18 -4.48 4.13
C LEU A 50 13.18 -3.69 5.01
N SER A 51 13.15 -3.91 6.33
CA SER A 51 14.10 -3.28 7.26
C SER A 51 15.56 -3.62 6.94
N SER A 52 15.82 -4.76 6.29
CA SER A 52 17.14 -5.18 5.83
C SER A 52 17.59 -4.54 4.50
N GLN A 53 16.69 -3.84 3.78
CA GLN A 53 16.92 -3.33 2.43
C GLN A 53 17.24 -1.82 2.37
N GLN A 54 17.54 -1.18 3.50
CA GLN A 54 17.80 0.28 3.57
C GLN A 54 16.64 1.14 3.02
N ILE A 55 15.41 0.62 3.08
CA ILE A 55 14.19 1.37 2.83
C ILE A 55 13.60 1.77 4.19
N PRO A 56 13.28 3.06 4.40
CA PRO A 56 12.74 3.51 5.68
C PRO A 56 11.32 2.97 5.90
N GLY A 57 11.02 2.58 7.14
CA GLY A 57 9.75 1.97 7.53
C GLY A 57 9.77 1.50 8.99
N PRO A 58 8.69 0.85 9.46
CA PRO A 58 8.62 0.31 10.80
C PRO A 58 9.61 -0.84 10.98
N SER A 59 10.02 -1.09 12.22
CA SER A 59 10.75 -2.31 12.62
C SER A 59 9.83 -3.22 13.43
N GLY A 60 9.92 -4.54 13.23
CA GLY A 60 9.25 -5.51 14.07
C GLY A 60 9.83 -5.52 15.49
N LEU A 61 8.98 -5.36 16.50
CA LEU A 61 9.40 -5.33 17.91
C LEU A 61 8.98 -6.59 18.66
N GLU A 62 7.71 -6.99 18.53
CA GLU A 62 7.17 -8.16 19.20
C GLU A 62 6.17 -8.91 18.31
N TRP A 63 6.17 -10.23 18.42
CA TRP A 63 5.22 -11.11 17.73
C TRP A 63 4.68 -12.14 18.73
N SER A 64 3.36 -12.25 18.82
CA SER A 64 2.69 -13.24 19.67
C SER A 64 1.61 -13.99 18.90
N THR A 65 1.49 -15.29 19.14
CA THR A 65 0.42 -16.16 18.65
C THR A 65 -0.34 -16.79 19.83
N ALA A 66 -0.53 -16.02 20.90
CA ALA A 66 -1.26 -16.45 22.09
C ALA A 66 -2.71 -16.85 21.74
N PRO A 67 -3.45 -17.51 22.66
CA PRO A 67 -4.84 -17.94 22.40
C PRO A 67 -5.81 -16.84 21.94
N GLY A 68 -5.47 -15.57 22.16
CA GLY A 68 -6.23 -14.41 21.66
C GLY A 68 -6.03 -14.07 20.17
N GLY A 69 -5.21 -14.84 19.44
CA GLY A 69 -4.87 -14.61 18.04
C GLY A 69 -3.51 -13.94 17.84
N PRO A 70 -3.05 -13.82 16.59
CA PRO A 70 -1.78 -13.18 16.28
C PRO A 70 -1.80 -11.67 16.60
N VAL A 71 -0.70 -11.19 17.17
CA VAL A 71 -0.43 -9.78 17.43
C VAL A 71 0.96 -9.44 16.91
N LEU A 72 1.02 -8.39 16.08
CA LEU A 72 2.26 -7.82 15.56
C LEU A 72 2.45 -6.43 16.18
N ILE A 73 3.53 -6.24 16.93
CA ILE A 73 3.96 -4.92 17.42
C ILE A 73 5.12 -4.42 16.58
N THR A 74 5.00 -3.19 16.10
CA THR A 74 6.02 -2.48 15.34
C THR A 74 6.40 -1.16 16.00
N SER A 75 7.59 -0.64 15.67
CA SER A 75 7.94 0.75 15.99
C SER A 75 7.07 1.70 15.19
N ALA A 76 6.71 2.84 15.79
CA ALA A 76 6.16 3.96 15.04
C ALA A 76 7.20 4.50 14.04
N VAL A 77 6.72 4.92 12.88
CA VAL A 77 7.50 5.78 11.97
C VAL A 77 7.15 7.21 12.35
N GLU A 78 8.12 7.96 12.86
CA GLU A 78 7.89 9.34 13.30
C GLU A 78 7.69 10.27 12.10
N GLY A 79 6.60 11.03 12.12
CA GLY A 79 6.29 12.00 11.08
C GLY A 79 4.79 12.21 10.91
N ILE A 80 4.42 12.81 9.78
CA ILE A 80 3.05 13.11 9.40
C ILE A 80 2.71 12.27 8.16
N SER A 81 1.54 11.66 8.17
CA SER A 81 1.05 10.91 7.01
C SER A 81 0.83 11.83 5.80
N ALA A 82 1.22 11.43 4.59
CA ALA A 82 1.23 12.32 3.45
C ALA A 82 -0.18 12.81 3.03
N ASP A 83 -1.25 12.08 3.38
CA ASP A 83 -2.65 12.48 3.17
C ASP A 83 -3.07 13.65 4.07
N GLN A 84 -2.37 13.87 5.18
CA GLN A 84 -2.63 14.96 6.12
C GLN A 84 -1.91 16.25 5.75
N LEU A 85 -1.03 16.22 4.74
CA LEU A 85 -0.41 17.42 4.21
C LEU A 85 -1.43 18.22 3.41
N ASP A 86 -1.32 19.55 3.47
CA ASP A 86 -2.01 20.37 2.49
C ASP A 86 -1.35 20.25 1.10
N ALA A 87 -1.97 20.85 0.09
CA ALA A 87 -1.52 20.73 -1.28
C ALA A 87 -0.12 21.32 -1.53
N ASP A 88 0.27 22.38 -0.81
CA ASP A 88 1.56 23.05 -0.95
C ASP A 88 2.67 22.25 -0.26
N ASP A 89 2.38 21.68 0.91
CA ASP A 89 3.28 20.81 1.64
C ASP A 89 3.46 19.45 0.95
N LEU A 90 2.41 18.89 0.34
CA LEU A 90 2.53 17.72 -0.53
C LEU A 90 3.44 18.02 -1.73
N ASP A 91 3.34 19.21 -2.34
CA ASP A 91 4.22 19.63 -3.42
C ASP A 91 5.70 19.72 -3.00
N ARG A 92 5.97 20.08 -1.75
CA ARG A 92 7.32 20.11 -1.17
C ARG A 92 7.87 18.71 -0.92
N ALA A 93 7.03 17.79 -0.45
CA ALA A 93 7.40 16.39 -0.22
C ALA A 93 7.52 15.57 -1.52
N TRP A 94 6.82 15.98 -2.58
CA TRP A 94 6.64 15.17 -3.78
C TRP A 94 7.94 14.66 -4.44
N PRO A 95 9.02 15.46 -4.57
CA PRO A 95 10.29 14.95 -5.09
C PRO A 95 10.89 13.85 -4.20
N ALA A 96 10.80 14.00 -2.88
CA ALA A 96 11.29 12.99 -1.93
C ALA A 96 10.45 11.71 -1.99
N ILE A 97 9.14 11.82 -2.21
CA ILE A 97 8.26 10.67 -2.45
C ILE A 97 8.68 9.94 -3.72
N ALA A 98 8.89 10.65 -4.84
CA ALA A 98 9.35 10.06 -6.08
C ALA A 98 10.68 9.31 -5.92
N ASP A 99 11.65 9.91 -5.21
CA ASP A 99 12.93 9.28 -4.93
C ASP A 99 12.81 8.05 -4.01
N ALA A 100 11.97 8.10 -2.97
CA ALA A 100 11.75 6.97 -2.07
C ALA A 100 11.09 5.79 -2.79
N VAL A 101 10.08 6.06 -3.60
CA VAL A 101 9.39 5.05 -4.43
C VAL A 101 10.35 4.47 -5.47
N ARG A 102 11.16 5.32 -6.13
CA ARG A 102 12.21 4.87 -7.05
C ARG A 102 13.22 3.96 -6.36
N ARG A 103 13.64 4.28 -5.12
CA ARG A 103 14.55 3.43 -4.32
C ARG A 103 13.94 2.08 -4.00
N LEU A 104 12.67 2.05 -3.55
CA LEU A 104 11.93 0.81 -3.31
C LEU A 104 11.85 -0.04 -4.59
N HIS A 105 11.43 0.57 -5.70
CA HIS A 105 11.29 -0.10 -7.00
C HIS A 105 12.63 -0.51 -7.63
N SER A 106 13.76 0.03 -7.15
CA SER A 106 15.10 -0.33 -7.59
C SER A 106 15.70 -1.52 -6.82
N LEU A 107 15.01 -2.03 -5.78
CA LEU A 107 15.45 -3.22 -5.08
C LEU A 107 15.47 -4.43 -6.05
N PRO A 108 16.50 -5.29 -6.00
CA PRO A 108 16.56 -6.46 -6.88
C PRO A 108 15.38 -7.41 -6.60
N THR A 109 14.55 -7.65 -7.61
CA THR A 109 13.38 -8.55 -7.49
C THR A 109 13.78 -9.98 -7.12
N THR A 110 14.98 -10.43 -7.51
CA THR A 110 15.54 -11.75 -7.15
C THR A 110 15.83 -11.90 -5.65
N CYS A 111 15.93 -10.79 -4.91
CA CYS A 111 16.17 -10.77 -3.46
C CYS A 111 14.88 -10.65 -2.65
N CYS A 112 13.74 -10.38 -3.31
CA CYS A 112 12.44 -10.27 -2.66
C CYS A 112 11.78 -11.67 -2.59
N PRO A 113 11.46 -12.18 -1.38
CA PRO A 113 10.85 -13.50 -1.22
C PRO A 113 9.33 -13.47 -1.46
N PHE A 114 8.75 -12.30 -1.67
CA PHE A 114 7.31 -12.11 -1.79
C PHE A 114 6.94 -11.81 -3.25
N SER A 115 5.92 -12.48 -3.76
CA SER A 115 5.31 -12.17 -5.05
C SER A 115 3.91 -11.63 -4.85
N ARG A 116 3.54 -10.66 -5.69
CA ARG A 116 2.17 -10.20 -5.90
C ARG A 116 1.94 -10.01 -7.40
N ASP A 117 2.40 -10.98 -8.19
CA ASP A 117 2.20 -10.97 -9.63
C ASP A 117 0.72 -10.86 -10.02
N LEU A 118 0.49 -10.44 -11.26
CA LEU A 118 -0.82 -10.15 -11.78
C LEU A 118 -1.73 -11.38 -11.79
N ALA A 119 -1.17 -12.57 -12.05
CA ALA A 119 -1.93 -13.81 -12.05
C ALA A 119 -2.49 -14.12 -10.65
N ALA A 120 -1.66 -14.02 -9.61
CA ALA A 120 -2.07 -14.17 -8.21
C ALA A 120 -3.07 -13.09 -7.79
N THR A 121 -2.83 -11.84 -8.18
CA THR A 121 -3.70 -10.70 -7.83
C THR A 121 -5.09 -10.85 -8.46
N VAL A 122 -5.19 -11.28 -9.71
CA VAL A 122 -6.48 -11.52 -10.37
C VAL A 122 -7.17 -12.77 -9.82
N ALA A 123 -6.42 -13.80 -9.39
CA ALA A 123 -7.00 -14.94 -8.71
C ALA A 123 -7.64 -14.52 -7.37
N LEU A 124 -6.98 -13.64 -6.60
CA LEU A 124 -7.56 -13.03 -5.40
C LEU A 124 -8.82 -12.21 -5.74
N ALA A 125 -8.77 -11.37 -6.77
CA ALA A 125 -9.95 -10.59 -7.18
C ALA A 125 -11.15 -11.48 -7.56
N ARG A 126 -10.91 -12.60 -8.25
CA ARG A 126 -11.95 -13.59 -8.57
C ARG A 126 -12.56 -14.20 -7.31
N ASP A 127 -11.74 -14.55 -6.33
CA ASP A 127 -12.21 -15.12 -5.06
C ASP A 127 -13.07 -14.13 -4.27
N VAL A 128 -12.58 -12.89 -4.08
CA VAL A 128 -13.30 -11.82 -3.36
C VAL A 128 -14.66 -11.54 -4.03
N VAL A 129 -14.70 -11.43 -5.36
CA VAL A 129 -15.95 -11.24 -6.11
C VAL A 129 -16.87 -12.45 -6.01
N ALA A 130 -16.35 -13.68 -6.05
CA ALA A 130 -17.13 -14.90 -5.91
C ALA A 130 -17.78 -15.02 -4.53
N ARG A 131 -17.07 -14.64 -3.47
CA ARG A 131 -17.58 -14.59 -2.09
C ARG A 131 -18.48 -13.38 -1.81
N ARG A 132 -18.63 -12.46 -2.77
CA ARG A 132 -19.36 -11.19 -2.62
C ARG A 132 -18.81 -10.33 -1.47
N ALA A 133 -17.50 -10.30 -1.33
CA ALA A 133 -16.82 -9.66 -0.21
C ALA A 133 -16.16 -8.31 -0.57
N VAL A 134 -16.26 -7.87 -1.82
CA VAL A 134 -15.78 -6.54 -2.24
C VAL A 134 -16.36 -5.46 -1.34
N ASN A 135 -15.49 -4.69 -0.68
CA ASN A 135 -15.90 -3.51 0.07
C ASN A 135 -16.34 -2.41 -0.91
N PRO A 136 -17.62 -1.96 -0.90
CA PRO A 136 -18.09 -0.92 -1.80
C PRO A 136 -17.44 0.44 -1.54
N ASP A 137 -16.88 0.68 -0.35
CA ASP A 137 -16.25 1.95 -0.02
C ASP A 137 -14.96 2.19 -0.84
N PHE A 138 -14.26 1.11 -1.23
CA PHE A 138 -13.09 1.15 -2.12
C PHE A 138 -13.44 1.34 -3.60
N LEU A 139 -14.72 1.22 -3.98
CA LEU A 139 -15.14 1.49 -5.35
C LEU A 139 -15.33 2.99 -5.56
N SER A 140 -14.94 3.47 -6.75
CA SER A 140 -15.28 4.82 -7.20
C SER A 140 -16.79 5.02 -7.23
N ASP A 141 -17.25 6.26 -7.09
CA ASP A 141 -18.68 6.57 -7.13
C ASP A 141 -19.37 6.09 -8.41
N GLU A 142 -18.65 6.07 -9.54
CA GLU A 142 -19.14 5.56 -10.83
C GLU A 142 -19.33 4.04 -10.83
N ASP A 143 -18.48 3.30 -10.11
CA ASP A 143 -18.50 1.83 -10.08
C ASP A 143 -19.34 1.25 -8.93
N ARG A 144 -19.68 2.02 -7.88
CA ARG A 144 -20.51 1.57 -6.72
C ARG A 144 -21.87 1.00 -7.12
N GLY A 145 -22.45 1.47 -8.22
CA GLY A 145 -23.74 0.98 -8.74
C GLY A 145 -23.63 -0.24 -9.67
N ILE A 146 -22.43 -0.69 -9.98
CA ILE A 146 -22.16 -1.71 -10.99
C ILE A 146 -21.93 -3.08 -10.33
N PRO A 147 -22.56 -4.16 -10.81
CA PRO A 147 -22.29 -5.49 -10.28
C PRO A 147 -20.80 -5.85 -10.35
N THR A 148 -20.24 -6.35 -9.25
CA THR A 148 -18.80 -6.64 -9.14
C THR A 148 -18.32 -7.68 -10.15
N GLN A 149 -19.18 -8.59 -10.60
CA GLN A 149 -18.88 -9.52 -11.70
C GLN A 149 -18.66 -8.80 -13.03
N GLN A 150 -19.37 -7.70 -13.27
CA GLN A 150 -19.19 -6.88 -14.47
C GLN A 150 -17.88 -6.08 -14.38
N LEU A 151 -17.54 -5.55 -13.21
CA LEU A 151 -16.24 -4.90 -12.96
C LEU A 151 -15.07 -5.88 -13.18
N LEU A 152 -15.16 -7.08 -12.62
CA LEU A 152 -14.18 -8.15 -12.84
C LEU A 152 -14.07 -8.56 -14.32
N SER A 153 -15.18 -8.54 -15.06
CA SER A 153 -15.18 -8.82 -16.51
C SER A 153 -14.41 -7.76 -17.30
N ARG A 154 -14.51 -6.48 -16.93
CA ARG A 154 -13.73 -5.39 -17.55
C ARG A 154 -12.23 -5.56 -17.32
N VAL A 155 -11.83 -5.97 -16.11
CA VAL A 155 -10.43 -6.31 -15.77
C VAL A 155 -9.97 -7.54 -16.57
N THR A 156 -10.76 -8.61 -16.55
CA THR A 156 -10.40 -9.87 -17.23
C THR A 156 -10.27 -9.71 -18.75
N ALA A 157 -11.00 -8.78 -19.36
CA ALA A 157 -10.90 -8.48 -20.79
C ALA A 157 -9.52 -7.95 -21.22
N GLN A 158 -8.78 -7.29 -20.32
CA GLN A 158 -7.42 -6.77 -20.58
C GLN A 158 -6.31 -7.71 -20.08
N LEU A 159 -6.66 -8.82 -19.42
CA LEU A 159 -5.70 -9.63 -18.68
C LEU A 159 -4.57 -10.21 -19.55
N ALA A 160 -4.89 -10.70 -20.75
CA ALA A 160 -3.91 -11.31 -21.63
C ALA A 160 -2.81 -10.32 -22.06
N GLU A 161 -3.20 -9.08 -22.35
CA GLU A 161 -2.27 -8.02 -22.70
C GLU A 161 -1.40 -7.62 -21.51
N ARG A 162 -2.02 -7.42 -20.34
CA ARG A 162 -1.32 -6.99 -19.12
C ARG A 162 -0.34 -8.05 -18.62
N LEU A 163 -0.69 -9.35 -18.71
CA LEU A 163 0.22 -10.46 -18.43
C LEU A 163 1.43 -10.49 -19.37
N ALA A 164 1.27 -10.08 -20.64
CA ALA A 164 2.39 -10.01 -21.57
C ALA A 164 3.32 -8.81 -21.29
N GLN A 165 2.79 -7.73 -20.70
CA GLN A 165 3.54 -6.52 -20.36
C GLN A 165 4.26 -6.61 -19.00
N GLU A 166 3.67 -7.31 -18.02
CA GLU A 166 4.15 -7.37 -16.64
C GLU A 166 5.65 -7.68 -16.50
N PRO A 167 6.23 -8.70 -17.19
CA PRO A 167 7.64 -9.04 -17.04
C PRO A 167 8.62 -7.90 -17.36
N GLY A 168 8.20 -6.92 -18.17
CA GLY A 168 9.01 -5.76 -18.54
C GLY A 168 9.14 -4.69 -17.46
N ASP A 169 8.27 -4.71 -16.43
CA ASP A 169 8.19 -3.67 -15.40
C ASP A 169 8.04 -4.25 -13.98
N LEU A 170 8.51 -5.47 -13.75
CA LEU A 170 8.52 -6.08 -12.41
C LEU A 170 9.51 -5.35 -11.49
N VAL A 171 9.00 -4.88 -10.36
CA VAL A 171 9.75 -4.23 -9.28
C VAL A 171 9.26 -4.75 -7.93
N VAL A 172 9.97 -4.43 -6.85
CA VAL A 172 9.43 -4.63 -5.50
C VAL A 172 8.43 -3.50 -5.23
N CYS A 173 7.14 -3.82 -5.21
CA CYS A 173 6.07 -2.88 -4.90
C CYS A 173 5.74 -2.89 -3.41
N HIS A 174 5.33 -1.73 -2.89
CA HIS A 174 4.71 -1.55 -1.58
C HIS A 174 3.43 -2.38 -1.44
N GLY A 175 2.60 -2.40 -2.48
CA GLY A 175 1.40 -3.22 -2.53
C GLY A 175 0.10 -2.44 -2.29
N ASP A 176 0.19 -1.34 -1.57
CA ASP A 176 -0.91 -0.40 -1.30
C ASP A 176 -0.36 1.04 -1.17
N LEU A 177 0.28 1.53 -2.23
CA LEU A 177 1.03 2.80 -2.18
C LEU A 177 0.10 4.02 -2.28
N CYS A 178 -0.72 4.24 -1.26
CA CYS A 178 -1.55 5.44 -1.10
C CYS A 178 -0.83 6.47 -0.18
N LEU A 179 -1.23 7.74 -0.21
CA LEU A 179 -0.64 8.79 0.64
C LEU A 179 -0.69 8.46 2.15
N PRO A 180 -1.76 7.83 2.70
CA PRO A 180 -1.79 7.42 4.10
C PRO A 180 -0.67 6.46 4.52
N ASN A 181 -0.07 5.76 3.55
CA ASN A 181 0.97 4.77 3.78
C ASN A 181 2.39 5.33 3.59
N ILE A 182 2.52 6.65 3.40
CA ILE A 182 3.80 7.35 3.23
C ILE A 182 3.92 8.38 4.36
N VAL A 183 4.91 8.18 5.23
CA VAL A 183 5.16 9.09 6.35
C VAL A 183 6.24 10.10 5.96
N ILE A 184 5.95 11.38 6.18
CA ILE A 184 6.78 12.53 5.84
C ILE A 184 7.33 13.16 7.11
N SER A 185 8.64 13.45 7.11
CA SER A 185 9.30 14.23 8.14
C SER A 185 8.82 15.69 8.08
N PRO A 186 8.25 16.25 9.17
CA PRO A 186 7.78 17.64 9.18
C PRO A 186 8.93 18.66 9.18
N GLU A 187 10.18 18.22 9.47
CA GLU A 187 11.34 19.11 9.54
C GLU A 187 11.86 19.48 8.15
N ASP A 188 11.89 18.53 7.23
CA ASP A 188 12.57 18.65 5.95
C ASP A 188 11.80 18.10 4.74
N PHE A 189 10.56 17.61 4.94
CA PHE A 189 9.72 17.02 3.89
C PHE A 189 10.31 15.77 3.22
N SER A 190 11.29 15.13 3.88
CA SER A 190 11.80 13.84 3.45
C SER A 190 10.83 12.70 3.80
N VAL A 191 10.92 11.57 3.09
CA VAL A 191 10.15 10.37 3.43
C VAL A 191 10.78 9.69 4.65
N ALA A 192 10.06 9.72 5.77
CA ALA A 192 10.45 9.08 7.02
C ALA A 192 10.20 7.56 7.01
N GLY A 193 9.28 7.08 6.18
CA GLY A 193 9.11 5.64 5.91
C GLY A 193 7.78 5.26 5.26
N PHE A 194 7.71 4.01 4.82
CA PHE A 194 6.47 3.37 4.34
C PHE A 194 5.84 2.52 5.45
N ILE A 195 4.51 2.55 5.57
CA ILE A 195 3.74 1.77 6.55
C ILE A 195 2.65 0.93 5.86
N ASP A 196 2.04 -0.01 6.58
CA ASP A 196 1.07 -0.99 6.04
C ASP A 196 1.63 -1.87 4.90
N LEU A 197 2.73 -2.56 5.23
CA LEU A 197 3.52 -3.36 4.28
C LEU A 197 2.94 -4.76 4.03
N GLY A 198 1.66 -5.01 4.37
CA GLY A 198 1.05 -6.34 4.29
C GLY A 198 0.99 -6.92 2.88
N ARG A 199 0.99 -6.06 1.86
CA ARG A 199 0.91 -6.43 0.43
C ARG A 199 2.24 -6.31 -0.32
N LEU A 200 3.35 -6.02 0.36
CA LEU A 200 4.65 -5.84 -0.28
C LEU A 200 5.06 -7.09 -1.07
N GLY A 201 5.59 -6.89 -2.27
CA GLY A 201 6.08 -7.99 -3.09
C GLY A 201 6.36 -7.60 -4.53
N VAL A 202 6.95 -8.54 -5.26
CA VAL A 202 7.27 -8.35 -6.68
C VAL A 202 5.98 -8.25 -7.49
N ALA A 203 5.79 -7.12 -8.17
CA ALA A 203 4.66 -6.84 -9.03
C ALA A 203 5.05 -5.82 -10.11
N ASP A 204 4.16 -5.62 -11.07
CA ASP A 204 4.26 -4.50 -12.00
C ASP A 204 4.24 -3.16 -11.25
N ARG A 205 5.20 -2.27 -11.52
CA ARG A 205 5.29 -0.94 -10.89
C ARG A 205 4.01 -0.11 -11.01
N HIS A 206 3.22 -0.34 -12.06
CA HIS A 206 1.97 0.39 -12.28
C HIS A 206 0.93 0.08 -11.20
N ALA A 207 1.06 -1.04 -10.47
CA ALA A 207 0.19 -1.35 -9.35
C ALA A 207 0.31 -0.33 -8.22
N ASP A 208 1.53 0.11 -7.91
CA ASP A 208 1.79 1.14 -6.89
C ASP A 208 1.51 2.55 -7.43
N LEU A 209 2.00 2.84 -8.64
CA LEU A 209 1.86 4.18 -9.24
C LEU A 209 0.39 4.55 -9.49
N ALA A 210 -0.46 3.58 -9.85
CA ALA A 210 -1.89 3.81 -10.05
C ALA A 210 -2.56 4.32 -8.76
N LEU A 211 -2.27 3.68 -7.63
CA LEU A 211 -2.83 4.04 -6.33
C LEU A 211 -2.30 5.39 -5.86
N LEU A 212 -0.99 5.62 -5.96
CA LEU A 212 -0.36 6.88 -5.55
C LEU A 212 -0.95 8.07 -6.32
N PHE A 213 -1.06 7.97 -7.64
CA PHE A 213 -1.60 9.06 -8.45
C PHE A 213 -3.10 9.26 -8.23
N ALA A 214 -3.88 8.19 -8.09
CA ALA A 214 -5.30 8.31 -7.80
C ALA A 214 -5.55 8.98 -6.44
N ASN A 215 -4.91 8.50 -5.37
CA ASN A 215 -5.12 9.01 -4.02
C ASN A 215 -4.55 10.43 -3.84
N SER A 216 -3.48 10.80 -4.55
CA SER A 216 -2.95 12.18 -4.52
C SER A 216 -3.94 13.26 -4.98
N ARG A 217 -4.98 12.88 -5.74
CA ARG A 217 -6.04 13.79 -6.22
C ARG A 217 -7.02 14.20 -5.13
N GLU A 218 -7.04 13.50 -3.99
CA GLU A 218 -7.81 13.91 -2.82
C GLU A 218 -7.20 15.16 -2.16
N THR A 219 -5.87 15.28 -2.18
CA THR A 219 -5.14 16.48 -1.73
C THR A 219 -5.06 17.54 -2.84
N TRP A 220 -4.79 17.13 -4.09
CA TRP A 220 -4.77 18.00 -5.25
C TRP A 220 -6.09 17.98 -6.01
N THR A 221 -7.09 18.68 -5.47
CA THR A 221 -8.43 18.75 -6.06
C THR A 221 -8.47 19.47 -7.41
N GLU A 222 -7.48 20.31 -7.71
CA GLU A 222 -7.32 20.98 -9.00
C GLU A 222 -6.65 20.05 -10.03
N GLU A 223 -7.38 19.68 -11.09
CA GLU A 223 -6.91 18.74 -12.13
C GLU A 223 -5.56 19.14 -12.72
N THR A 224 -5.37 20.43 -12.99
CA THR A 224 -4.11 20.96 -13.54
C THR A 224 -2.92 20.72 -12.61
N ARG A 225 -3.13 20.78 -11.29
CA ARG A 225 -2.10 20.52 -10.28
C ARG A 225 -1.77 19.03 -10.22
N ALA A 226 -2.79 18.17 -10.23
CA ALA A 226 -2.61 16.72 -10.26
C ALA A 226 -1.84 16.25 -11.51
N ILE A 227 -2.20 16.75 -12.70
CA ILE A 227 -1.49 16.43 -13.96
C ILE A 227 -0.02 16.87 -13.90
N SER A 228 0.23 18.10 -13.43
CA SER A 228 1.60 18.62 -13.26
C SER A 228 2.40 17.85 -12.21
N GLY A 229 1.75 17.45 -11.11
CA GLY A 229 2.32 16.60 -10.07
C GLY A 229 2.73 15.24 -10.62
N GLN A 230 1.85 14.55 -11.34
CA GLN A 230 2.16 13.28 -11.99
C GLN A 230 3.34 13.41 -12.97
N ALA A 231 3.37 14.47 -13.78
CA ALA A 231 4.48 14.70 -14.72
C ALA A 231 5.82 14.91 -13.98
N ARG A 232 5.85 15.75 -12.94
CA ARG A 232 7.03 15.97 -12.09
C ARG A 232 7.47 14.70 -11.37
N PHE A 233 6.52 13.87 -10.91
CA PHE A 233 6.82 12.58 -10.30
C PHE A 233 7.56 11.69 -11.27
N LEU A 234 7.02 11.51 -12.48
CA LEU A 234 7.57 10.58 -13.46
C LEU A 234 8.94 11.04 -13.99
N ASP A 235 9.18 12.35 -14.06
CA ASP A 235 10.50 12.92 -14.37
C ASP A 235 11.54 12.53 -13.31
N ALA A 236 11.21 12.70 -12.02
CA ALA A 236 12.09 12.31 -10.91
C ALA A 236 12.22 10.78 -10.74
N TYR A 237 11.13 10.04 -10.97
CA TYR A 237 11.10 8.57 -10.96
C TYR A 237 11.93 8.00 -12.12
N GLY A 238 12.07 8.73 -13.23
CA GLY A 238 12.98 8.44 -14.34
C GLY A 238 12.43 7.46 -15.37
N THR A 239 11.17 7.04 -15.28
CA THR A 239 10.53 6.15 -16.25
C THR A 239 9.07 6.56 -16.48
N PRO A 240 8.63 6.76 -17.74
CA PRO A 240 7.22 7.09 -18.01
C PRO A 240 6.30 5.93 -17.59
N ALA A 241 5.08 6.22 -17.18
CA ALA A 241 4.06 5.21 -16.89
C ALA A 241 3.06 5.13 -18.05
N ASP A 242 2.62 3.91 -18.38
CA ASP A 242 1.59 3.67 -19.37
C ASP A 242 0.20 4.00 -18.77
N PRO A 243 -0.53 4.98 -19.31
CA PRO A 243 -1.84 5.37 -18.78
C PRO A 243 -2.87 4.24 -18.76
N GLU A 244 -2.85 3.34 -19.74
CA GLU A 244 -3.82 2.24 -19.79
C GLU A 244 -3.52 1.18 -18.74
N ARG A 245 -2.24 0.97 -18.41
CA ARG A 245 -1.81 0.09 -17.31
C ARG A 245 -2.16 0.71 -15.96
N LEU A 246 -1.95 2.01 -15.78
CA LEU A 246 -2.38 2.71 -14.56
C LEU A 246 -3.90 2.53 -14.33
N ALA A 247 -4.70 2.79 -15.37
CA ALA A 247 -6.16 2.62 -15.29
C ALA A 247 -6.57 1.16 -15.05
N PHE A 248 -5.81 0.18 -15.57
CA PHE A 248 -6.06 -1.23 -15.31
C PHE A 248 -5.85 -1.59 -13.83
N TYR A 249 -4.71 -1.22 -13.24
CA TYR A 249 -4.43 -1.53 -11.83
C TYR A 249 -5.37 -0.80 -10.88
N LEU A 250 -5.74 0.44 -11.19
CA LEU A 250 -6.72 1.20 -10.41
C LEU A 250 -8.11 0.52 -10.38
N ARG A 251 -8.53 -0.13 -11.48
CA ARG A 251 -9.78 -0.91 -11.52
C ARG A 251 -9.66 -2.28 -10.85
N LEU A 252 -8.46 -2.86 -10.83
CA LEU A 252 -8.21 -4.16 -10.24
C LEU A 252 -8.19 -4.08 -8.71
N ASP A 253 -7.52 -3.07 -8.14
CA ASP A 253 -7.22 -3.03 -6.71
C ASP A 253 -8.46 -3.16 -5.80
N PRO A 254 -9.55 -2.40 -5.97
CA PRO A 254 -10.75 -2.52 -5.12
C PRO A 254 -11.34 -3.93 -5.08
N LEU A 255 -11.21 -4.68 -6.18
CA LEU A 255 -11.73 -6.05 -6.30
C LEU A 255 -10.91 -7.07 -5.50
N THR A 256 -9.74 -6.69 -4.98
CA THR A 256 -8.82 -7.57 -4.25
C THR A 256 -8.98 -7.46 -2.72
N TRP A 257 -9.95 -6.68 -2.23
CA TRP A 257 -10.19 -6.48 -0.81
C TRP A 257 -11.51 -7.14 -0.37
N GLY A 258 -11.43 -8.14 0.52
CA GLY A 258 -12.58 -8.82 1.14
C GLY A 258 -12.37 -10.25 1.60
#